data_AF-A0A644YCI3-F1
#
_entry.id   AF-A0A644YCI3-F1
#
_cell.length_a   1.000
_cell.length_b   1.000
_cell.length_c   1.000
_cell.angle_alpha   90.00
_cell.angle_beta   90.00
_cell.angle_gamma   90.00
#
_symmetry.space_group_name_H-M   'P 1'
#
loop_
_entity.id
_entity.type
_entity.pdbx_description
1 polymer ?
#
loop_
_entity_poly.entity_id
_entity_poly.type
_entity_poly.pdbx_seq_one_letter_code
_entity_poly.pdbx_strand_id
1 'polypeptide(L)'
;MDKNMIAMCGAYCGDCEWREKTNCPGCQKSQSNMFWGQCEIAKCSIEKGFNHCGHCSKLPCENLQDAFNNPEHGDNGERLANLKTWKNGEETYTKLTKRK
;
A
#
# COMPACT_ATOMS: atom_id res chain seq x y z
N MET A 1 8.19 8.71 -10.09
CA MET A 1 7.00 8.26 -9.34
C MET A 1 6.51 9.44 -8.49
N ASP A 2 5.21 9.68 -8.33
CA ASP A 2 4.73 10.70 -7.38
C ASP A 2 4.72 10.13 -5.96
N LYS A 3 5.54 10.67 -5.06
CA LYS A 3 5.64 10.20 -3.66
C LYS A 3 4.31 10.31 -2.91
N ASN A 4 3.44 11.24 -3.28
CA ASN A 4 2.14 11.40 -2.66
C ASN A 4 1.17 10.25 -3.00
N MET A 5 1.50 9.45 -4.02
CA MET A 5 0.72 8.30 -4.47
C MET A 5 1.25 6.96 -3.91
N ILE A 6 2.26 6.99 -3.04
CA ILE A 6 2.72 5.81 -2.30
C ILE A 6 1.63 5.36 -1.33
N ALA A 7 1.13 4.14 -1.48
CA ALA A 7 0.23 3.56 -0.49
C ALA A 7 0.99 2.93 0.67
N MET A 8 0.42 3.01 1.86
CA MET A 8 1.04 2.50 3.09
C MET A 8 1.32 1.00 3.02
N CYS A 9 0.52 0.24 2.27
CA CYS A 9 0.64 -1.21 2.12
C CYS A 9 1.66 -1.68 1.07
N GLY A 10 2.31 -0.79 0.31
CA GLY A 10 3.24 -1.19 -0.76
C GLY A 10 2.66 -1.11 -2.17
N ALA A 11 1.40 -0.72 -2.32
CA ALA A 11 0.78 -0.43 -3.61
C ALA A 11 1.11 1.00 -4.08
N TYR A 12 1.10 1.23 -5.39
CA TYR A 12 1.19 2.58 -5.93
C TYR A 12 -0.18 3.05 -6.41
N CYS A 13 -0.77 4.04 -5.73
CA CYS A 13 -2.11 4.55 -6.04
C CYS A 13 -2.19 5.25 -7.40
N GLY A 14 -1.07 5.70 -7.97
CA GLY A 14 -1.05 6.36 -9.28
C GLY A 14 -1.43 5.42 -10.43
N ASP A 15 -1.26 4.11 -10.24
CA ASP A 15 -1.62 3.06 -11.20
C ASP A 15 -2.90 2.30 -10.80
N CYS A 16 -3.59 2.77 -9.76
CA CYS A 16 -4.80 2.11 -9.27
C CYS A 16 -6.00 2.47 -10.16
N GLU A 17 -6.58 1.47 -10.82
CA GLU A 17 -7.76 1.66 -11.68
C GLU A 17 -8.98 2.25 -10.96
N TRP A 18 -9.10 2.02 -9.65
CA TRP A 18 -10.23 2.51 -8.86
C TRP A 18 -10.14 4.01 -8.59
N ARG A 19 -8.96 4.62 -8.76
CA ARG A 19 -8.73 6.02 -8.44
C ARG A 19 -9.64 6.94 -9.24
N GLU A 20 -9.64 6.78 -10.56
CA GLU A 20 -10.49 7.56 -11.46
C GLU A 20 -11.96 7.17 -11.34
N LYS A 21 -12.24 5.85 -11.22
CA LYS A 21 -13.61 5.32 -11.11
C LYS A 21 -14.37 5.79 -9.86
N THR A 22 -13.65 6.08 -8.78
CA THR A 22 -14.25 6.42 -7.47
C THR A 22 -13.87 7.82 -6.99
N ASN A 23 -13.14 8.59 -7.81
CA ASN A 23 -12.52 9.86 -7.42
C ASN A 23 -11.69 9.74 -6.12
N CYS A 24 -11.05 8.58 -5.91
CA CYS A 24 -10.26 8.33 -4.71
C CYS A 24 -9.01 9.23 -4.72
N PRO A 25 -8.74 9.97 -3.63
CA PRO A 25 -7.63 10.92 -3.60
C PRO A 25 -6.26 10.26 -3.43
N GLY A 26 -6.22 8.94 -3.18
CA GLY A 26 -5.00 8.16 -2.91
C GLY A 26 -4.80 7.88 -1.42
N CYS A 27 -4.07 6.81 -1.10
CA CYS A 27 -3.99 6.26 0.26
C CYS A 27 -3.54 7.26 1.33
N GLN A 28 -2.54 8.11 1.04
CA GLN A 28 -2.06 9.15 1.96
C GLN A 28 -3.15 10.18 2.27
N LYS A 29 -3.85 10.66 1.24
CA LYS A 29 -4.88 11.70 1.37
C LYS A 29 -6.19 11.16 1.95
N SER A 30 -6.49 9.88 1.71
CA SER A 30 -7.67 9.21 2.25
C SER A 30 -7.62 9.04 3.77
N GLN A 31 -6.45 9.14 4.41
CA GLN A 31 -6.29 9.00 5.87
C GLN A 31 -7.00 7.74 6.43
N SER A 32 -6.74 6.58 5.83
CA SER A 32 -7.41 5.29 6.08
C SER A 32 -8.87 5.15 5.63
N ASN A 33 -9.57 6.22 5.25
CA ASN A 33 -10.94 6.17 4.77
C ASN A 33 -10.98 6.00 3.24
N MET A 34 -11.13 4.75 2.79
CA MET A 34 -11.20 4.39 1.38
C MET A 34 -12.66 4.33 0.92
N PHE A 35 -12.89 4.26 -0.39
CA PHE A 35 -14.25 4.17 -0.96
C PHE A 35 -15.00 2.90 -0.50
N TRP A 36 -14.28 1.85 -0.11
CA TRP A 36 -14.81 0.58 0.38
C TRP A 36 -14.87 0.49 1.91
N GLY A 37 -14.46 1.54 2.64
CA GLY A 37 -14.43 1.57 4.10
C GLY A 37 -13.05 1.86 4.69
N GLN A 38 -12.90 1.59 6.00
CA GLN A 38 -11.66 1.85 6.73
C GLN A 38 -10.59 0.79 6.40
N CYS A 39 -9.42 1.25 6.00
CA CYS A 39 -8.25 0.41 5.75
C CYS A 39 -7.41 0.28 7.02
N GLU A 40 -7.44 -0.90 7.64
CA GLU A 40 -6.71 -1.19 8.88
C GLU A 40 -5.18 -1.07 8.72
N ILE A 41 -4.63 -1.39 7.54
CA ILE A 41 -3.19 -1.20 7.29
C ILE A 41 -2.84 0.28 7.30
N ALA A 42 -3.64 1.10 6.62
CA ALA A 42 -3.40 2.54 6.56
C ALA A 42 -3.57 3.17 7.95
N LYS A 43 -4.63 2.81 8.67
CA LYS A 43 -4.87 3.25 10.05
C LYS A 43 -3.68 2.90 10.96
N CYS A 44 -3.24 1.65 10.95
CA CYS A 44 -2.09 1.20 11.74
C CYS A 44 -0.79 1.95 11.37
N SER A 45 -0.57 2.23 10.09
CA SER A 45 0.59 3.01 9.64
C SER A 45 0.53 4.46 10.14
N ILE A 46 -0.64 5.10 10.05
CA ILE A 46 -0.88 6.47 10.51
C ILE A 46 -0.68 6.58 12.02
N GLU A 47 -1.26 5.67 12.80
CA GLU A 47 -1.13 5.63 14.27
C GLU A 47 0.33 5.47 14.71
N LYS A 48 1.15 4.77 13.91
CA LYS A 48 2.60 4.61 14.16
C LYS A 48 3.44 5.75 13.59
N GLY A 49 2.85 6.73 12.91
CA GLY A 49 3.56 7.84 12.28
C GLY A 49 4.40 7.43 11.06
N PHE A 50 4.05 6.32 10.41
CA PHE A 50 4.75 5.83 9.23
C PHE A 50 4.05 6.27 7.95
N ASN A 51 4.81 6.87 7.03
CA ASN A 51 4.36 7.15 5.67
C ASN A 51 3.99 5.87 4.91
N HIS A 52 4.73 4.79 5.16
CA HIS A 52 4.41 3.46 4.65
C HIS A 52 4.97 2.39 5.58
N CYS A 53 4.40 1.18 5.49
CA CYS A 53 4.79 0.08 6.37
C CYS A 53 6.23 -0.42 6.17
N GLY A 54 6.95 0.05 5.15
CA GLY A 54 8.39 -0.18 4.97
C GLY A 54 9.24 0.22 6.18
N HIS A 55 8.79 1.21 6.96
CA HIS A 55 9.45 1.63 8.20
C HIS A 55 9.07 0.79 9.42
N CYS A 56 8.11 -0.13 9.30
CA CYS A 56 7.75 -1.04 10.37
C CYS A 56 8.88 -2.03 10.64
N SER A 57 9.29 -2.16 11.91
CA SER A 57 10.32 -3.13 12.32
C SER A 57 9.89 -4.59 12.14
N LYS A 58 8.59 -4.85 12.08
CA LYS A 58 8.00 -6.18 11.92
C LYS A 58 7.64 -6.51 10.47
N LEU A 59 8.22 -5.85 9.46
CA LEU A 59 7.85 -6.03 8.05
C LEU A 59 8.34 -7.38 7.45
N PRO A 60 7.49 -8.17 6.76
CA PRO A 60 6.02 -8.06 6.71
C PRO A 60 5.40 -8.52 8.04
N CYS A 61 4.48 -7.72 8.58
CA CYS A 61 3.74 -8.13 9.78
C CYS A 61 2.52 -8.94 9.36
N GLU A 62 1.92 -9.67 10.30
CA GLU A 62 0.76 -10.53 10.05
C GLU A 62 -0.36 -9.83 9.25
N ASN A 63 -0.80 -8.64 9.68
CA ASN A 63 -1.83 -7.86 8.95
C ASN A 63 -1.46 -7.55 7.49
N LEU A 64 -0.18 -7.30 7.19
CA LEU A 64 0.26 -7.08 5.81
C LEU A 64 0.30 -8.40 5.05
N GLN A 65 0.80 -9.45 5.70
CA GLN A 65 0.89 -10.77 5.10
C GLN A 65 -0.49 -11.30 4.72
N ASP A 66 -1.51 -11.08 5.56
CA ASP A 66 -2.91 -11.42 5.27
C ASP A 66 -3.45 -10.63 4.07
N ALA A 67 -3.16 -9.33 3.99
CA ALA A 67 -3.57 -8.52 2.84
C ALA A 67 -2.87 -8.93 1.54
N PHE A 68 -1.60 -9.34 1.62
CA PHE A 68 -0.85 -9.85 0.46
C PHE A 68 -1.35 -11.23 0.04
N ASN A 69 -1.82 -12.04 1.00
CA ASN A 69 -2.35 -13.36 0.76
C ASN A 69 -3.83 -13.40 0.37
N ASN A 70 -4.52 -12.26 0.37
CA ASN A 70 -5.94 -12.20 0.04
C ASN A 70 -6.22 -12.88 -1.33
N PRO A 71 -7.19 -13.79 -1.43
CA PRO A 71 -7.44 -14.53 -2.68
C PRO A 71 -7.81 -13.66 -3.89
N GLU A 72 -8.46 -12.51 -3.67
CA GLU A 72 -8.98 -11.65 -4.74
C GLU A 72 -8.11 -10.40 -4.97
N HIS A 73 -7.45 -9.90 -3.92
CA HIS A 73 -6.72 -8.64 -3.90
C HIS A 73 -5.26 -8.78 -3.45
N GLY A 74 -4.81 -10.02 -3.29
CA GLY A 74 -3.43 -10.37 -3.02
C GLY A 74 -2.52 -10.17 -4.23
N ASP A 75 -1.24 -10.31 -3.97
CA ASP A 75 -0.17 -10.07 -4.92
C ASP A 75 0.91 -11.17 -4.79
N ASN A 76 1.88 -11.17 -5.69
CA ASN A 76 2.96 -12.14 -5.74
C ASN A 76 4.23 -11.63 -5.03
N GLY A 77 4.09 -10.66 -4.12
CA GLY A 77 5.18 -10.08 -3.34
C GLY A 77 5.63 -8.70 -3.82
N GLU A 78 4.99 -8.13 -4.83
CA GLU A 78 5.31 -6.80 -5.35
C GLU A 78 5.12 -5.72 -4.28
N ARG A 79 4.08 -5.83 -3.44
CA ARG A 79 3.88 -4.87 -2.35
C ARG A 79 5.04 -4.90 -1.36
N LEU A 80 5.51 -6.10 -0.99
CA LEU A 80 6.65 -6.24 -0.10
C LEU A 80 7.95 -5.71 -0.72
N ALA A 81 8.19 -5.98 -2.01
CA ALA A 81 9.33 -5.46 -2.73
C ALA A 81 9.31 -3.93 -2.75
N ASN A 82 8.18 -3.33 -3.11
CA ASN A 82 7.98 -1.88 -3.12
C ASN A 82 8.25 -1.25 -1.76
N LEU A 83 7.73 -1.83 -0.67
CA LEU A 83 7.99 -1.32 0.69
C LEU A 83 9.48 -1.33 1.05
N LYS A 84 10.25 -2.34 0.60
CA LYS A 84 11.70 -2.40 0.82
C LYS A 84 12.43 -1.35 -0.01
N THR A 85 12.08 -1.21 -1.28
CA THR A 85 12.61 -0.19 -2.20
C THR A 85 12.38 1.22 -1.66
N TRP A 86 11.15 1.55 -1.26
CA TRP A 86 10.81 2.89 -0.74
C TRP A 86 11.46 3.19 0.61
N LYS A 87 11.63 2.18 1.47
CA LYS A 87 12.40 2.33 2.72
C LYS A 87 13.84 2.80 2.46
N ASN A 88 14.44 2.35 1.34
CA ASN A 88 15.80 2.73 0.95
C ASN A 88 15.86 4.07 0.20
N GLY A 89 14.72 4.76 0.00
CA GLY A 89 14.65 6.04 -0.70
C GLY A 89 14.62 5.93 -2.22
N GLU A 90 14.52 4.71 -2.76
CA GLU A 90 14.41 4.50 -4.21
C GLU A 90 13.01 4.89 -4.70
N GLU A 91 12.94 5.60 -5.83
CA GLU A 91 11.68 6.12 -6.40
C GLU A 91 11.09 5.22 -7.51
N THR A 92 11.38 3.93 -7.44
CA THR A 92 10.89 2.89 -8.36
C THR A 92 9.84 2.03 -7.67
N TYR A 93 9.03 1.35 -8.46
CA TYR A 93 8.05 0.39 -7.95
C TYR A 93 7.72 -0.65 -9.02
N THR A 94 7.33 -1.82 -8.56
CA THR A 94 6.77 -2.89 -9.38
C THR A 94 5.25 -2.80 -9.32
N LYS A 95 4.61 -2.81 -10.49
CA LYS A 95 3.14 -2.83 -10.60
C LYS A 95 2.59 -4.13 -10.04
N LEU A 96 1.47 -4.05 -9.33
CA LEU A 96 0.84 -5.23 -8.75
C LEU A 96 0.28 -6.11 -9.86
N THR A 97 0.54 -7.40 -9.78
CA THR A 97 -0.12 -8.40 -10.60
C THR A 97 -1.13 -9.18 -9.76
N LYS A 98 -2.19 -9.69 -10.40
CA LYS A 98 -3.10 -10.60 -9.70
C LYS A 98 -2.33 -11.86 -9.33
N ARG A 99 -2.51 -12.30 -8.09
CA ARG A 99 -2.02 -13.61 -7.64
C ARG A 99 -2.56 -14.70 -8.58
N LYS A 100 -1.66 -15.56 -9.06
CA LYS A 100 -2.00 -16.70 -9.92
C LYS A 100 -2.26 -17.95 -9.10
#